data_AF-A0A7Y0Z4R5-F1
#
_entry.id   AF-A0A7Y0Z4R5-F1
#
_cell.length_a   1.000
_cell.length_b   1.000
_cell.length_c   1.000
_cell.angle_alpha   90.00
_cell.angle_beta   90.00
_cell.angle_gamma   90.00
#
_symmetry.space_group_name_H-M   'P 1'
#
loop_
_entity.id
_entity.type
_entity.pdbx_description
1 polymer ?
#
loop_
_entity_poly.entity_id
_entity_poly.type
_entity_poly.pdbx_seq_one_letter_code
_entity_poly.pdbx_strand_id
1 'polypeptide(L)'
;MDIKSDFVSVERDEFDGLTTIEHLRHCRHRSGMYEITFSWRRNIRPASDRMILDVEIKTTRSGSWLPSQLTLLVDRQRFDLKYQTNRSSEYRGGSFYEIGMFFIEPSQKILRCLCDAKVLKLKLQSDEKNEHTVLPDEFCAQLQLQAQQFYNNAFDGDEYLSAVSGVAVRTEDTTFAEQIARRESSYRQLCRYRLLWAVLWGSFFGELCVLGAFEIITFSAKSADQLIIAGVLSASSWLIPHLQILWIEHQKNKECPSCHHRAIKMVRSHEAVYQVRSVEHLVIERLTGQRKSRQVTVTDHEVSQDFECKDCRHLWTRGYIARGF
;
A
#
# COMPACT_ATOMS: atom_id res chain seq x y z
N MET A 1 22.53 27.75 2.60
CA MET A 1 22.38 26.98 3.85
C MET A 1 21.06 26.26 3.67
N ASP A 2 21.11 25.07 3.08
CA ASP A 2 19.94 24.39 2.53
C ASP A 2 19.34 23.44 3.56
N ILE A 3 18.21 23.85 4.15
CA ILE A 3 17.29 22.92 4.77
C ILE A 3 15.94 23.13 4.09
N LYS A 4 15.73 22.46 2.96
CA LYS A 4 14.38 22.21 2.42
C LYS A 4 13.93 20.84 2.91
N SER A 5 13.36 20.83 4.10
CA SER A 5 12.66 19.69 4.66
C SER A 5 11.16 19.91 4.42
N ASP A 6 10.67 19.48 3.25
CA ASP A 6 9.27 19.68 2.88
C ASP A 6 8.39 18.69 3.67
N PHE A 7 7.89 19.11 4.84
CA PHE A 7 6.96 18.33 5.69
C PHE A 7 5.55 18.22 5.11
N VAL A 8 5.36 18.82 3.95
CA VAL A 8 4.07 19.18 3.39
C VAL A 8 4.09 18.91 1.89
N SER A 9 3.04 18.28 1.38
CA SER A 9 2.77 18.19 -0.06
C SER A 9 1.98 19.42 -0.51
N VAL A 10 2.34 19.95 -1.67
CA VAL A 10 1.63 21.08 -2.29
C VAL A 10 1.13 20.64 -3.66
N GLU A 11 -0.19 20.53 -3.78
CA GLU A 11 -0.88 20.26 -5.04
C GLU A 11 -1.50 21.56 -5.56
N ARG A 12 -1.31 21.84 -6.85
CA ARG A 12 -1.88 23.02 -7.51
C ARG A 12 -2.80 22.54 -8.63
N ASP A 13 -4.08 22.79 -8.47
CA ASP A 13 -5.07 22.60 -9.53
C ASP A 13 -5.18 23.90 -10.34
N GLU A 14 -4.65 23.88 -11.56
CA GLU A 14 -4.63 25.01 -12.47
C GLU A 14 -6.02 25.35 -13.03
N PHE A 15 -6.98 24.41 -13.02
CA PHE A 15 -8.31 24.63 -13.57
C PHE A 15 -9.21 25.40 -12.59
N ASP A 16 -9.19 25.00 -11.32
CA ASP A 16 -10.02 25.60 -10.26
C ASP A 16 -9.29 26.69 -9.47
N GLY A 17 -8.00 26.92 -9.75
CA GLY A 17 -7.15 27.85 -9.00
C GLY A 17 -7.01 27.46 -7.52
N LEU A 18 -7.14 26.16 -7.23
CA LEU A 18 -7.07 25.60 -5.87
C LEU A 18 -5.64 25.16 -5.59
N THR A 19 -5.05 25.69 -4.52
CA THR A 19 -3.81 25.15 -3.95
C THR A 19 -4.15 24.39 -2.69
N THR A 20 -3.82 23.10 -2.67
CA THR A 20 -4.00 22.21 -1.52
C THR A 20 -2.63 21.95 -0.90
N ILE A 21 -2.53 22.18 0.39
CA ILE A 21 -1.31 22.04 1.18
C ILE A 21 -1.60 21.03 2.29
N GLU A 22 -0.96 19.87 2.29
CA GLU A 22 -1.24 18.76 3.22
C GLU A 22 0.01 18.33 3.99
N HIS A 23 -0.12 18.07 5.28
CA HIS A 23 0.99 17.56 6.08
C HIS A 23 1.21 16.06 5.81
N LEU A 24 2.45 15.68 5.50
CA LEU A 24 2.80 14.30 5.11
C LEU A 24 2.70 13.28 6.26
N ARG A 25 2.71 13.75 7.51
CA ARG A 25 2.55 12.89 8.70
C ARG A 25 1.16 13.06 9.29
N HIS A 26 0.68 11.97 9.88
CA HIS A 26 -0.58 11.94 10.61
C HIS A 26 -0.33 11.60 12.07
N CYS A 27 -1.02 12.27 12.98
CA CYS A 27 -1.03 11.91 14.39
C CYS A 27 -2.05 10.79 14.59
N ARG A 28 -1.62 9.66 15.16
CA ARG A 28 -2.50 8.50 15.43
C ARG A 28 -2.61 8.21 16.91
N HIS A 29 -3.83 7.96 17.37
CA HIS A 29 -4.12 7.54 18.72
C HIS A 29 -5.06 6.33 18.72
N ARG A 30 -4.67 5.28 19.43
CA ARG A 30 -5.52 4.11 19.62
C ARG A 30 -6.26 4.22 20.96
N SER A 31 -7.58 4.36 20.89
CA SER A 31 -8.47 4.41 22.04
C SER A 31 -9.38 3.17 22.01
N GLY A 32 -8.96 2.11 22.71
CA GLY A 32 -9.68 0.84 22.76
C GLY A 32 -9.89 0.21 21.38
N MET A 33 -11.15 0.14 20.94
CA MET A 33 -11.56 -0.43 19.65
C MET A 33 -11.47 0.55 18.47
N TYR A 34 -11.12 1.81 18.74
CA TYR A 34 -11.04 2.87 17.74
C TYR A 34 -9.59 3.32 17.55
N GLU A 35 -9.22 3.62 16.31
CA GLU A 35 -7.95 4.28 15.98
C GLU A 35 -8.29 5.62 15.32
N ILE A 36 -7.91 6.72 15.96
CA ILE A 36 -8.18 8.09 15.55
C ILE A 36 -6.92 8.63 14.89
N THR A 37 -7.07 9.16 13.68
CA THR A 37 -5.99 9.75 12.90
C THR A 37 -6.35 11.18 12.58
N PHE A 38 -5.42 12.11 12.81
CA PHE A 38 -5.55 13.53 12.49
C PHE A 38 -4.49 13.95 11.46
N SER A 39 -4.90 14.77 10.50
CA SER A 39 -4.01 15.33 9.48
C SER A 39 -4.34 16.79 9.16
N TRP A 40 -3.29 17.60 8.96
CA TRP A 40 -3.41 19.01 8.65
C TRP A 40 -3.53 19.24 7.15
N ARG A 41 -4.47 20.09 6.75
CA ARG A 41 -4.67 20.50 5.37
C ARG A 41 -5.07 21.96 5.28
N ARG A 42 -4.63 22.65 4.23
CA ARG A 42 -5.05 24.01 3.90
C ARG A 42 -5.43 24.07 2.44
N ASN A 43 -6.61 24.63 2.19
CA ASN A 43 -7.13 24.84 0.84
C ASN A 43 -7.18 26.34 0.58
N ILE A 44 -6.39 26.80 -0.38
CA ILE A 44 -6.32 28.20 -0.78
C ILE A 44 -7.01 28.34 -2.13
N ARG A 45 -8.03 29.19 -2.17
CA ARG A 45 -8.73 29.66 -3.37
C ARG A 45 -8.67 31.19 -3.40
N PRO A 46 -8.87 31.83 -4.56
CA PRO A 46 -8.85 33.30 -4.66
C PRO A 46 -9.84 34.00 -3.72
N ALA A 47 -10.98 33.37 -3.41
CA ALA A 47 -12.03 33.91 -2.56
C ALA A 47 -12.11 33.28 -1.17
N SER A 48 -11.29 32.26 -0.87
CA SER A 48 -11.35 31.57 0.43
C SER A 48 -10.03 30.90 0.79
N ASP A 49 -9.64 31.05 2.05
CA ASP A 49 -8.50 30.34 2.62
C ASP A 49 -8.98 29.58 3.84
N ARG A 50 -9.00 28.25 3.73
CA ARG A 50 -9.54 27.37 4.76
C ARG A 50 -8.47 26.47 5.29
N MET A 51 -8.30 26.51 6.61
CA MET A 51 -7.52 25.51 7.33
C MET A 51 -8.43 24.41 7.84
N ILE A 52 -7.99 23.18 7.65
CA ILE A 52 -8.75 21.98 7.86
C ILE A 52 -7.91 21.03 8.70
N LEU A 53 -8.51 20.49 9.74
CA LEU A 53 -8.00 19.35 10.48
C LEU A 53 -8.86 18.15 10.09
N ASP A 54 -8.36 17.34 9.17
CA ASP A 54 -9.04 16.12 8.75
C ASP A 54 -8.91 15.07 9.86
N VAL A 55 -9.97 14.29 10.03
CA VAL A 55 -10.03 13.21 11.01
C VAL A 55 -10.54 11.94 10.35
N GLU A 56 -9.83 10.84 10.62
CA GLU A 56 -10.21 9.51 10.20
C GLU A 56 -10.28 8.61 11.43
N ILE A 57 -11.43 7.96 11.63
CA ILE A 57 -11.66 7.08 12.77
C ILE A 57 -11.93 5.68 12.24
N LYS A 58 -10.97 4.79 12.49
CA LYS A 58 -11.10 3.38 12.17
C LYS A 58 -11.93 2.67 13.23
N THR A 59 -12.94 1.95 12.78
CA THR A 59 -13.89 1.20 13.61
C THR A 59 -14.10 -0.21 13.07
N THR A 60 -14.69 -1.08 13.91
CA THR A 60 -15.04 -2.45 13.54
C THR A 60 -16.44 -2.56 12.90
N ARG A 61 -17.28 -1.54 13.04
CA ARG A 61 -18.64 -1.48 12.48
C ARG A 61 -18.93 -0.07 11.95
N SER A 62 -19.59 0.01 10.80
CA SER A 62 -20.08 1.27 10.23
C SER A 62 -20.96 2.02 11.25
N GLY A 63 -20.79 3.34 11.35
CA GLY A 63 -21.57 4.21 12.21
C GLY A 63 -21.39 3.95 13.70
N SER A 64 -20.38 3.16 14.10
CA SER A 64 -20.24 2.78 15.50
C SER A 64 -19.86 3.94 16.39
N TRP A 65 -19.18 4.96 15.87
CA TRP A 65 -18.78 6.12 16.66
C TRP A 65 -18.47 7.29 15.72
N LEU A 66 -19.37 8.28 15.71
CA LEU A 66 -19.24 9.47 14.88
C LEU A 66 -18.99 10.69 15.77
N PRO A 67 -17.91 11.45 15.57
CA PRO A 67 -17.68 12.67 16.33
C PRO A 67 -18.69 13.74 15.91
N SER A 68 -19.11 14.58 16.85
CA SER A 68 -19.93 15.78 16.61
C SER A 68 -19.10 17.05 16.77
N GLN A 69 -18.15 17.04 17.70
CA GLN A 69 -17.40 18.23 18.10
C GLN A 69 -15.99 17.88 18.58
N LEU A 70 -15.03 18.72 18.22
CA LEU A 70 -13.69 18.73 18.78
C LEU A 70 -13.50 20.01 19.61
N THR A 71 -13.25 19.85 20.91
CA THR A 71 -12.88 20.95 21.80
C THR A 71 -11.36 20.99 21.96
N LEU A 72 -10.77 22.14 21.62
CA LEU A 72 -9.36 22.46 21.84
C LEU A 72 -9.27 23.42 23.03
N LEU A 73 -8.52 23.03 24.07
CA LEU A 73 -8.20 23.89 25.20
C LEU A 73 -6.72 24.27 25.12
N VAL A 74 -6.45 25.54 24.84
CA VAL A 74 -5.13 26.10 24.54
C VAL A 74 -4.83 27.19 25.57
N ASP A 75 -3.95 26.96 26.54
CA ASP A 75 -3.57 27.94 27.56
C ASP A 75 -4.76 28.67 28.23
N ARG A 76 -5.87 27.95 28.45
CA ARG A 76 -7.19 28.39 29.00
C ARG A 76 -8.17 28.99 27.99
N GLN A 77 -7.80 29.18 26.74
CA GLN A 77 -8.74 29.50 25.67
C GLN A 77 -9.39 28.23 25.15
N ARG A 78 -10.71 28.26 25.00
CA ARG A 78 -11.49 27.12 24.50
C ARG A 78 -11.98 27.41 23.08
N PHE A 79 -11.63 26.53 22.15
CA PHE A 79 -12.14 26.53 20.78
C PHE A 79 -12.98 25.29 20.56
N ASP A 80 -14.20 25.48 20.09
CA ASP A 80 -15.15 24.42 19.82
C ASP A 80 -15.35 24.30 18.31
N LEU A 81 -14.82 23.21 17.73
CA LEU A 81 -14.86 22.97 16.30
C LEU A 81 -15.95 21.95 15.98
N LYS A 82 -16.85 22.32 15.07
CA LYS A 82 -17.93 21.45 14.63
C LYS A 82 -17.42 20.42 13.62
N TYR A 83 -17.80 19.17 13.81
CA TYR A 83 -17.49 18.10 12.86
C TYR A 83 -18.29 18.27 11.57
N GLN A 84 -17.63 18.10 10.43
CA GLN A 84 -18.29 18.00 9.13
C GLN A 84 -17.94 16.66 8.48
N THR A 85 -18.97 15.88 8.17
CA THR A 85 -18.80 14.61 7.45
C THR A 85 -18.55 14.88 5.96
N ASN A 86 -17.56 14.21 5.39
CA ASN A 86 -17.25 14.35 3.97
C ASN A 86 -17.89 13.22 3.14
N ARG A 87 -18.11 12.04 3.75
CA ARG A 87 -18.72 10.84 3.13
C ARG A 87 -19.36 9.95 4.21
N SER A 88 -20.29 9.09 3.79
CA SER A 88 -20.68 7.93 4.60
C SER A 88 -19.50 6.96 4.78
N SER A 89 -19.44 6.29 5.94
CA SER A 89 -18.40 5.34 6.35
C SER A 89 -17.78 4.53 5.20
N GLU A 90 -16.45 4.54 5.08
CA GLU A 90 -15.73 3.82 4.03
C GLU A 90 -15.21 2.46 4.53
N TYR A 91 -15.36 1.40 3.73
CA TYR A 91 -14.84 0.07 4.07
C TYR A 91 -13.51 -0.21 3.37
N ARG A 92 -12.41 -0.33 4.13
CA ARG A 92 -11.06 -0.62 3.59
C ARG A 92 -10.39 -1.75 4.37
N GLY A 93 -9.96 -2.80 3.68
CA GLY A 93 -9.12 -3.85 4.27
C GLY A 93 -9.70 -4.54 5.51
N GLY A 94 -11.02 -4.74 5.57
CA GLY A 94 -11.65 -5.41 6.71
C GLY A 94 -12.09 -4.48 7.85
N SER A 95 -11.87 -3.17 7.75
CA SER A 95 -12.27 -2.17 8.75
C SER A 95 -13.13 -1.08 8.14
N PHE A 96 -13.95 -0.43 8.97
CA PHE A 96 -14.73 0.74 8.59
C PHE A 96 -14.00 2.01 9.01
N TYR A 97 -14.12 3.07 8.23
CA TYR A 97 -13.46 4.34 8.45
C TYR A 97 -14.51 5.45 8.38
N GLU A 98 -14.70 6.15 9.49
CA GLU A 98 -15.48 7.39 9.52
C GLU A 98 -14.54 8.55 9.20
N ILE A 99 -14.82 9.26 8.11
CA ILE A 99 -13.94 10.30 7.57
C ILE A 99 -14.69 11.64 7.59
N GLY A 100 -14.08 12.63 8.21
CA GLY A 100 -14.61 13.99 8.21
C GLY A 100 -13.53 14.99 8.54
N MET A 101 -13.97 16.21 8.87
CA MET A 101 -13.06 17.33 9.02
C MET A 101 -13.58 18.38 10.01
N PHE A 102 -12.64 19.15 10.55
CA PHE A 102 -12.89 20.33 11.36
C PHE A 102 -12.31 21.56 10.67
N PHE A 103 -13.12 22.59 10.47
CA PHE A 103 -12.64 23.87 9.97
C PHE A 103 -12.06 24.72 11.09
N ILE A 104 -10.91 25.32 10.83
CA ILE A 104 -10.22 26.20 11.78
C ILE A 104 -10.26 27.62 11.21
N GLU A 105 -11.10 28.46 11.82
CA GLU A 105 -11.31 29.85 11.40
C GLU A 105 -11.25 30.79 12.62
N PRO A 106 -10.43 31.85 12.59
CA PRO A 106 -9.46 32.23 11.56
C PRO A 106 -8.22 31.32 11.53
N SER A 107 -7.84 30.87 10.32
CA SER A 107 -6.83 29.83 10.05
C SER A 107 -5.47 30.08 10.70
N GLN A 108 -4.81 31.20 10.37
CA GLN A 108 -3.45 31.48 10.83
C GLN A 108 -3.39 31.78 12.33
N LYS A 109 -4.37 32.51 12.88
CA LYS A 109 -4.36 32.92 14.29
C LYS A 109 -4.54 31.74 15.23
N ILE A 110 -5.52 30.87 14.95
CA ILE A 110 -5.76 29.68 15.80
C ILE A 110 -4.59 28.72 15.68
N LEU A 111 -4.03 28.53 14.48
CA LEU A 111 -2.85 27.69 14.31
C LEU A 111 -1.66 28.21 15.11
N ARG A 112 -1.41 29.53 15.08
CA ARG A 112 -0.35 30.15 15.89
C ARG A 112 -0.58 29.94 17.38
N CYS A 113 -1.81 30.13 17.87
CA CYS A 113 -2.16 29.82 19.26
C CYS A 113 -1.86 28.36 19.62
N LEU A 114 -2.16 27.41 18.74
CA LEU A 114 -1.84 25.99 18.94
C LEU A 114 -0.33 25.75 18.98
N CYS A 115 0.42 26.42 18.12
CA CYS A 115 1.88 26.30 18.06
C CYS A 115 2.55 26.82 19.33
N ASP A 116 2.09 27.96 19.85
CA ASP A 116 2.67 28.67 21.01
C ASP A 116 2.15 28.14 22.37
N ALA A 117 1.21 27.21 22.36
CA ALA A 117 0.55 26.69 23.54
C ALA A 117 1.54 26.09 24.54
N LYS A 118 1.46 26.48 25.82
CA LYS A 118 2.18 25.78 26.89
C LYS A 118 1.44 24.53 27.34
N VAL A 119 0.11 24.57 27.31
CA VAL A 119 -0.78 23.48 27.65
C VAL A 119 -1.85 23.34 26.57
N LEU A 120 -1.81 22.20 25.88
CA LEU A 120 -2.80 21.82 24.87
C LEU A 120 -3.55 20.57 25.34
N LYS A 121 -4.89 20.66 25.40
CA LYS A 121 -5.75 19.50 25.66
C LYS A 121 -6.83 19.40 24.60
N LEU A 122 -7.06 18.18 24.12
CA LEU A 122 -8.07 17.90 23.11
C LEU A 122 -9.14 16.96 23.66
N LYS A 123 -10.40 17.29 23.40
CA LYS A 123 -11.56 16.45 23.72
C LYS A 123 -12.43 16.28 22.49
N LEU A 124 -12.63 15.02 22.09
CA LEU A 124 -13.51 14.65 20.99
C LEU A 124 -14.83 14.13 21.55
N GLN A 125 -15.96 14.69 21.13
CA GLN A 125 -17.30 14.37 21.63
C GLN A 125 -18.14 13.74 20.52
N SER A 126 -19.02 12.81 20.90
CA SER A 126 -20.06 12.21 20.06
C SER A 126 -21.42 12.41 20.72
N ASP A 127 -22.27 13.24 20.13
CA ASP A 127 -23.60 13.55 20.70
C ASP A 127 -24.56 12.36 20.62
N GLU A 128 -24.50 11.56 19.55
CA GLU A 128 -25.37 10.39 19.36
C GLU A 128 -25.22 9.35 20.47
N LYS A 129 -23.98 9.18 20.95
CA LYS A 129 -23.66 8.23 22.02
C LYS A 129 -23.53 8.88 23.39
N ASN A 130 -23.56 10.21 23.46
CA ASN A 130 -23.23 10.98 24.66
C ASN A 130 -21.88 10.57 25.27
N GLU A 131 -20.92 10.23 24.41
CA GLU A 131 -19.58 9.77 24.79
C GLU A 131 -18.54 10.84 24.47
N HIS A 132 -17.45 10.87 25.22
CA HIS A 132 -16.32 11.73 24.92
C HIS A 132 -14.99 11.02 25.17
N THR A 133 -14.01 11.34 24.33
CA THR A 133 -12.63 10.87 24.45
C THR A 133 -11.72 12.07 24.68
N VAL A 134 -10.98 12.07 25.79
CA VAL A 134 -9.90 13.03 26.03
C VAL A 134 -8.62 12.42 25.48
N LEU A 135 -7.93 13.14 24.60
CA LEU A 135 -6.69 12.67 23.98
C LEU A 135 -5.52 12.85 24.96
N PRO A 136 -4.56 11.90 24.98
CA PRO A 136 -3.44 11.95 25.91
C PRO A 136 -2.48 13.10 25.60
N ASP A 137 -1.76 13.56 26.62
CA ASP A 137 -0.84 14.70 26.49
C ASP A 137 0.27 14.45 25.45
N GLU A 138 0.74 13.20 25.33
CA GLU A 138 1.70 12.79 24.29
C GLU A 138 1.18 13.03 22.87
N PHE A 139 -0.10 12.70 22.65
CA PHE A 139 -0.76 12.93 21.36
C PHE A 139 -0.91 14.43 21.08
N CYS A 140 -1.27 15.20 22.11
CA CYS A 140 -1.40 16.65 22.01
C CYS A 140 -0.05 17.29 21.65
N ALA A 141 1.05 16.87 22.28
CA ALA A 141 2.40 17.34 21.97
C ALA A 141 2.83 17.00 20.53
N GLN A 142 2.52 15.79 20.04
CA GLN A 142 2.78 15.41 18.65
C GLN A 142 1.97 16.27 17.67
N LEU A 143 0.70 16.50 17.95
CA LEU A 143 -0.16 17.33 17.12
C LEU A 143 0.32 18.78 17.09
N GLN A 144 0.79 19.32 18.23
CA GLN A 144 1.40 20.64 18.32
C GLN A 144 2.70 20.75 17.51
N LEU A 145 3.56 19.73 17.57
CA LEU A 145 4.78 19.67 16.75
C LEU A 145 4.44 19.68 15.26
N GLN A 146 3.43 18.91 14.84
CA GLN A 146 2.96 18.93 13.44
C GLN A 146 2.35 20.29 13.06
N ALA A 147 1.64 20.94 13.98
CA ALA A 147 1.10 22.28 13.75
C ALA A 147 2.23 23.30 13.49
N GLN A 148 3.32 23.25 14.27
CA GLN A 148 4.51 24.10 14.09
C GLN A 148 5.19 23.83 12.73
N GLN A 149 5.38 22.55 12.37
CA GLN A 149 5.94 22.15 11.08
C GLN A 149 5.05 22.63 9.91
N PHE A 150 3.74 22.47 10.05
CA PHE A 150 2.78 22.92 9.05
C PHE A 150 2.75 24.46 8.94
N TYR A 151 2.82 25.18 10.06
CA TYR A 151 2.86 26.64 10.07
C TYR A 151 4.05 27.17 9.27
N ASN A 152 5.24 26.59 9.49
CA ASN A 152 6.43 27.00 8.76
C ASN A 152 6.32 26.82 7.25
N ASN A 153 5.68 25.75 6.80
CA ASN A 153 5.56 25.46 5.37
C ASN A 153 4.38 26.18 4.71
N ALA A 154 3.31 26.45 5.47
CA ALA A 154 2.09 27.04 4.93
C ALA A 154 2.07 28.58 5.04
N PHE A 155 2.65 29.18 6.08
CA PHE A 155 2.53 30.61 6.37
C PHE A 155 3.86 31.35 6.40
N ASP A 156 4.76 31.01 7.33
CA ASP A 156 6.01 31.73 7.56
C ASP A 156 7.16 30.76 7.90
N GLY A 157 8.13 30.63 6.99
CA GLY A 157 9.21 29.64 7.05
C GLY A 157 10.18 29.78 8.23
N ASP A 158 10.22 30.94 8.89
CA ASP A 158 11.30 31.29 9.81
C ASP A 158 10.91 31.22 11.30
N GLU A 159 9.63 30.96 11.64
CA GLU A 159 9.14 31.10 13.01
C GLU A 159 9.53 29.89 13.91
N TYR A 160 9.17 28.66 13.51
CA TYR A 160 9.34 27.45 14.34
C TYR A 160 10.51 26.56 13.93
N LEU A 161 11.69 27.16 13.68
CA LEU A 161 12.87 26.44 13.16
C LEU A 161 13.33 25.25 14.03
N SER A 162 13.06 25.28 15.35
CA SER A 162 13.35 24.18 16.27
C SER A 162 12.52 22.93 16.01
N ALA A 163 11.28 23.07 15.51
CA ALA A 163 10.39 21.96 15.18
C ALA A 163 10.82 21.23 13.90
N VAL A 164 11.62 21.90 13.07
CA VAL A 164 12.13 21.44 11.79
C VAL A 164 13.54 20.84 11.92
N SER A 165 14.41 21.44 12.74
CA SER A 165 15.84 21.15 12.81
C SER A 165 16.26 19.85 13.52
N GLY A 166 15.33 19.07 14.06
CA GLY A 166 15.63 17.84 14.82
C GLY A 166 14.85 16.58 14.40
N VAL A 167 13.99 16.67 13.39
CA VAL A 167 13.07 15.58 13.03
C VAL A 167 13.55 14.88 11.77
N ALA A 168 14.06 13.66 11.92
CA ALA A 168 14.50 12.83 10.79
C ALA A 168 13.36 12.71 9.76
N VAL A 169 13.65 13.15 8.54
CA VAL A 169 12.77 13.17 7.38
C VAL A 169 12.26 11.75 7.13
N ARG A 170 10.94 11.58 7.08
CA ARG A 170 10.33 10.38 6.50
C ARG A 170 9.77 10.84 5.16
N THR A 171 10.66 10.93 4.17
CA THR A 171 10.24 11.04 2.78
C THR A 171 9.42 9.79 2.48
N GLU A 172 8.34 9.91 1.71
CA GLU A 172 7.62 8.73 1.19
C GLU A 172 8.59 7.73 0.56
N ASP A 173 9.70 8.21 0.01
CA ASP A 173 10.83 7.41 -0.46
C ASP A 173 11.45 6.50 0.60
N THR A 174 11.51 6.89 1.88
CA THR A 174 12.09 6.05 2.95
C THR A 174 11.17 4.90 3.35
N THR A 175 9.87 5.13 3.49
CA THR A 175 8.92 4.04 3.77
C THR A 175 8.77 3.11 2.57
N PHE A 176 8.86 3.66 1.37
CA PHE A 176 8.79 2.93 0.13
C PHE A 176 10.07 2.12 -0.16
N ALA A 177 11.26 2.71 0.01
CA ALA A 177 12.53 2.01 -0.06
C ALA A 177 12.64 0.92 1.02
N GLU A 178 12.17 1.17 2.25
CA GLU A 178 12.06 0.14 3.29
C GLU A 178 11.10 -0.99 2.87
N GLN A 179 9.96 -0.67 2.25
CA GLN A 179 9.02 -1.68 1.74
C GLN A 179 9.63 -2.49 0.59
N ILE A 180 10.38 -1.86 -0.32
CA ILE A 180 11.11 -2.53 -1.40
C ILE A 180 12.18 -3.44 -0.80
N ALA A 181 13.03 -2.92 0.08
CA ALA A 181 14.09 -3.68 0.73
C ALA A 181 13.53 -4.88 1.51
N ARG A 182 12.43 -4.69 2.25
CA ARG A 182 11.71 -5.79 2.91
C ARG A 182 11.21 -6.81 1.89
N ARG A 183 10.53 -6.39 0.82
CA ARG A 183 10.00 -7.28 -0.22
C ARG A 183 11.12 -8.08 -0.91
N GLU A 184 12.25 -7.45 -1.22
CA GLU A 184 13.42 -8.12 -1.81
C GLU A 184 14.07 -9.10 -0.84
N SER A 185 14.17 -8.74 0.45
CA SER A 185 14.66 -9.64 1.47
C SER A 185 13.77 -10.87 1.62
N SER A 186 12.44 -10.69 1.60
CA SER A 186 11.46 -11.78 1.63
C SER A 186 11.56 -12.65 0.38
N TYR A 187 11.71 -12.05 -0.81
CA TYR A 187 11.90 -12.80 -2.06
C TYR A 187 13.15 -13.68 -1.98
N ARG A 188 14.30 -13.12 -1.58
CA ARG A 188 15.54 -13.88 -1.42
C ARG A 188 15.41 -15.00 -0.39
N GLN A 189 14.72 -14.75 0.74
CA GLN A 189 14.44 -15.77 1.74
C GLN A 189 13.57 -16.90 1.17
N LEU A 190 12.50 -16.59 0.44
CA LEU A 190 11.64 -17.59 -0.20
C LEU A 190 12.38 -18.41 -1.25
N CYS A 191 13.24 -17.78 -2.07
CA CYS A 191 14.08 -18.50 -3.04
C CYS A 191 15.06 -19.44 -2.34
N ARG A 192 15.72 -19.00 -1.27
CA ARG A 192 16.61 -19.84 -0.45
C ARG A 192 15.84 -21.00 0.18
N TYR A 193 14.67 -20.72 0.74
CA TYR A 193 13.79 -21.73 1.34
C TYR A 193 13.37 -22.78 0.31
N ARG A 194 12.95 -22.37 -0.89
CA ARG A 194 12.61 -23.29 -1.99
C ARG A 194 13.79 -24.18 -2.38
N LEU A 195 14.99 -23.62 -2.44
CA LEU A 195 16.20 -24.36 -2.79
C LEU A 195 16.58 -25.37 -1.70
N LEU A 196 16.47 -24.99 -0.43
CA LEU A 196 16.72 -25.85 0.72
C LEU A 196 15.72 -27.02 0.77
N TRP A 197 14.43 -26.77 0.51
CA TRP A 197 13.43 -27.82 0.39
C TRP A 197 13.63 -28.70 -0.84
N ALA A 198 14.06 -28.15 -1.98
CA ALA A 198 14.38 -28.96 -3.15
C ALA A 198 15.53 -29.93 -2.86
N VAL A 199 16.54 -29.51 -2.08
CA VAL A 199 17.63 -30.37 -1.62
C VAL A 199 17.12 -31.42 -0.63
N LEU A 200 16.34 -31.04 0.39
CA LEU A 200 15.80 -31.97 1.39
C LEU A 200 14.87 -33.03 0.79
N TRP A 201 13.99 -32.63 -0.12
CA TRP A 201 13.13 -33.57 -0.83
C TRP A 201 13.93 -34.40 -1.83
N GLY A 202 14.90 -33.81 -2.53
CA GLY A 202 15.83 -34.55 -3.38
C GLY A 202 16.57 -35.65 -2.63
N SER A 203 17.06 -35.37 -1.41
CA SER A 203 17.68 -36.37 -0.55
C SER A 203 16.69 -37.40 -0.02
N PHE A 204 15.49 -36.98 0.42
CA PHE A 204 14.47 -37.89 0.96
C PHE A 204 13.94 -38.87 -0.10
N PHE A 205 13.62 -38.39 -1.30
CA PHE A 205 13.21 -39.24 -2.41
C PHE A 205 14.37 -40.10 -2.93
N GLY A 206 15.61 -39.56 -2.91
CA GLY A 206 16.82 -40.34 -3.21
C GLY A 206 17.00 -41.52 -2.25
N GLU A 207 16.87 -41.29 -0.94
CA GLU A 207 16.95 -42.35 0.09
C GLU A 207 15.80 -43.35 -0.02
N LEU A 208 14.56 -42.90 -0.29
CA LEU A 208 13.42 -43.79 -0.53
C LEU A 208 13.63 -44.70 -1.75
N CYS A 209 14.24 -44.18 -2.83
CA CYS A 209 14.58 -44.99 -4.00
C CYS A 209 15.68 -46.02 -3.68
N VAL A 210 16.64 -45.68 -2.83
CA VAL A 210 17.71 -46.62 -2.39
C VAL A 210 17.14 -47.69 -1.44
N LEU A 211 16.27 -47.32 -0.50
CA LEU A 211 15.59 -48.26 0.40
C LEU A 211 14.63 -49.19 -0.36
N GLY A 212 13.86 -48.67 -1.31
CA GLY A 212 12.98 -49.47 -2.17
C GLY A 212 13.73 -50.41 -3.12
N ALA A 213 15.00 -50.15 -3.42
CA ALA A 213 15.87 -51.07 -4.14
C ALA A 213 16.42 -52.21 -3.25
N PHE A 214 16.44 -52.01 -1.92
CA PHE A 214 16.92 -52.99 -0.94
C PHE A 214 15.80 -53.82 -0.28
N GLU A 215 14.57 -53.32 -0.22
CA GLU A 215 13.45 -53.99 0.44
C GLU A 215 12.21 -54.08 -0.47
N ILE A 216 11.93 -55.30 -0.98
CA ILE A 216 10.63 -55.68 -1.52
C ILE A 216 9.68 -55.82 -0.32
N ILE A 217 9.06 -54.74 0.15
CA ILE A 217 8.16 -54.78 1.30
C ILE A 217 6.72 -54.44 0.92
N THR A 218 5.85 -55.39 1.26
CA THR A 218 4.40 -55.29 1.37
C THR A 218 3.99 -54.14 2.28
N PHE A 219 3.35 -53.12 1.72
CA PHE A 219 2.82 -51.96 2.45
C PHE A 219 1.57 -52.31 3.28
N SER A 220 1.59 -51.94 4.56
CA SER A 220 0.44 -51.95 5.47
C SER A 220 -0.35 -50.64 5.35
N ALA A 221 -1.66 -50.66 5.65
CA ALA A 221 -2.52 -49.48 5.54
C ALA A 221 -2.03 -48.27 6.38
N LYS A 222 -1.40 -48.50 7.55
CA LYS A 222 -0.85 -47.41 8.38
C LYS A 222 0.36 -46.70 7.75
N SER A 223 1.17 -47.42 6.98
CA SER A 223 2.31 -46.85 6.24
C SER A 223 1.87 -46.04 5.01
N ALA A 224 0.72 -46.40 4.42
CA ALA A 224 0.14 -45.64 3.30
C ALA A 224 -0.35 -44.25 3.75
N ASP A 225 -1.03 -44.15 4.89
CA ASP A 225 -1.48 -42.87 5.44
C ASP A 225 -0.30 -41.93 5.77
N GLN A 226 0.81 -42.45 6.30
CA GLN A 226 2.01 -41.67 6.57
C GLN A 226 2.68 -41.17 5.29
N LEU A 227 2.72 -41.97 4.23
CA LEU A 227 3.22 -41.56 2.90
C LEU A 227 2.34 -40.49 2.26
N ILE A 228 1.01 -40.58 2.41
CA ILE A 228 0.08 -39.56 1.91
C ILE A 228 0.29 -38.24 2.67
N ILE A 229 0.40 -38.28 4.00
CA ILE A 229 0.68 -37.10 4.82
C ILE A 229 2.04 -36.49 4.45
N ALA A 230 3.08 -37.30 4.28
CA ALA A 230 4.39 -36.83 3.83
C ALA A 230 4.33 -36.22 2.42
N GLY A 231 3.57 -36.82 1.50
CA GLY A 231 3.35 -36.31 0.15
C GLY A 231 2.65 -34.95 0.15
N VAL A 232 1.60 -34.79 0.95
CA VAL A 232 0.87 -33.51 1.11
C VAL A 232 1.74 -32.44 1.75
N LEU A 233 2.52 -32.78 2.79
CA LEU A 233 3.48 -31.86 3.41
C LEU A 233 4.60 -31.47 2.42
N SER A 234 5.04 -32.40 1.56
CA SER A 234 6.02 -32.10 0.50
C SER A 234 5.48 -31.12 -0.52
N ALA A 235 4.29 -31.39 -1.05
CA ALA A 235 3.68 -30.56 -2.08
C ALA A 235 3.39 -29.16 -1.54
N SER A 236 2.87 -29.04 -0.32
CA SER A 236 2.61 -27.75 0.31
C SER A 236 3.89 -26.96 0.64
N SER A 237 4.96 -27.62 1.07
CA SER A 237 6.26 -26.98 1.35
C SER A 237 6.91 -26.33 0.12
N TRP A 238 6.61 -26.84 -1.08
CA TRP A 238 7.12 -26.31 -2.34
C TRP A 238 6.14 -25.34 -3.03
N LEU A 239 4.85 -25.65 -3.02
CA LEU A 239 3.81 -24.90 -3.72
C LEU A 239 3.56 -23.53 -3.08
N ILE A 240 3.57 -23.43 -1.74
CA ILE A 240 3.31 -22.17 -1.03
C ILE A 240 4.39 -21.11 -1.32
N PRO A 241 5.71 -21.39 -1.18
CA PRO A 241 6.75 -20.44 -1.57
C PRO A 241 6.70 -20.09 -3.06
N HIS A 242 6.37 -21.05 -3.92
CA HIS A 242 6.32 -20.81 -5.36
C HIS A 242 5.21 -19.83 -5.75
N LEU A 243 4.01 -19.98 -5.18
CA LEU A 243 2.91 -19.05 -5.39
C LEU A 243 3.24 -17.64 -4.87
N GLN A 244 3.92 -17.53 -3.73
CA GLN A 244 4.35 -16.24 -3.19
C GLN A 244 5.40 -15.56 -4.06
N ILE A 245 6.35 -16.32 -4.61
CA ILE A 245 7.34 -15.82 -5.58
C ILE A 245 6.64 -15.27 -6.84
N LEU A 246 5.73 -16.04 -7.43
CA LEU A 246 4.95 -15.62 -8.60
C LEU A 246 4.13 -14.36 -8.33
N TRP A 247 3.56 -14.25 -7.12
CA TRP A 247 2.82 -13.07 -6.71
C TRP A 247 3.72 -11.82 -6.61
N ILE A 248 4.92 -11.95 -6.03
CA ILE A 248 5.89 -10.85 -5.95
C ILE A 248 6.35 -10.42 -7.35
N GLU A 249 6.63 -11.38 -8.25
CA GLU A 249 7.01 -11.10 -9.63
C GLU A 249 5.88 -10.40 -10.40
N HIS A 250 4.64 -10.83 -10.22
CA HIS A 250 3.48 -10.16 -10.81
C HIS A 250 3.31 -8.72 -10.33
N GLN A 251 3.59 -8.44 -9.04
CA GLN A 251 3.57 -7.08 -8.51
C GLN A 251 4.70 -6.22 -9.10
N LYS A 252 5.94 -6.74 -9.15
CA LYS A 252 7.06 -6.05 -9.81
C LYS A 252 6.77 -5.76 -11.28
N ASN A 253 6.05 -6.65 -11.96
CA ASN A 253 5.61 -6.45 -13.34
C ASN A 253 4.54 -5.36 -13.50
N LYS A 254 3.98 -4.81 -12.43
CA LYS A 254 3.03 -3.67 -12.51
C LYS A 254 3.63 -2.36 -12.03
N GLU A 255 4.93 -2.36 -11.75
CA GLU A 255 5.66 -1.22 -11.18
C GLU A 255 6.78 -0.78 -12.16
N CYS A 256 7.14 0.50 -12.11
CA CYS A 256 8.28 1.03 -12.85
C CYS A 256 9.60 0.46 -12.29
N PRO A 257 10.56 0.01 -13.12
CA PRO A 257 11.84 -0.50 -12.61
C PRO A 257 12.73 0.59 -11.98
N SER A 258 12.51 1.86 -12.29
CA SER A 258 13.31 2.98 -11.75
C SER A 258 12.72 3.57 -10.48
N CYS A 259 11.43 3.89 -10.45
CA CYS A 259 10.78 4.54 -9.29
C CYS A 259 9.78 3.63 -8.56
N HIS A 260 9.55 2.40 -9.03
CA HIS A 260 8.63 1.40 -8.47
C HIS A 260 7.16 1.83 -8.28
N HIS A 261 6.77 2.99 -8.81
CA HIS A 261 5.37 3.42 -8.84
C HIS A 261 4.57 2.64 -9.90
N ARG A 262 3.25 2.51 -9.67
CA ARG A 262 2.32 1.80 -10.57
C ARG A 262 1.79 2.65 -11.70
N ALA A 263 2.16 3.93 -11.78
CA ALA A 263 1.72 4.84 -12.82
C ALA A 263 2.50 4.57 -14.11
N ILE A 264 2.03 3.59 -14.88
CA ILE A 264 2.66 3.15 -16.12
C ILE A 264 1.72 3.39 -17.29
N LYS A 265 2.26 3.90 -18.40
CA LYS A 265 1.59 4.00 -19.69
C LYS A 265 2.28 3.06 -20.68
N MET A 266 1.53 2.21 -21.36
CA MET A 266 2.06 1.48 -22.52
C MET A 266 2.18 2.46 -23.69
N VAL A 267 3.38 2.58 -24.25
CA VAL A 267 3.68 3.51 -25.36
C VAL A 267 3.53 2.81 -26.70
N ARG A 268 4.06 1.59 -26.80
CA ARG A 268 4.11 0.83 -28.05
C ARG A 268 4.05 -0.66 -27.76
N SER A 269 3.42 -1.42 -28.65
CA SER A 269 3.57 -2.87 -28.73
C SER A 269 4.09 -3.22 -30.12
N HIS A 270 5.03 -4.16 -30.17
CA HIS A 270 5.58 -4.69 -31.40
C HIS A 270 5.61 -6.21 -31.32
N GLU A 271 5.09 -6.86 -32.35
CA GLU A 271 5.04 -8.31 -32.48
C GLU A 271 5.97 -8.72 -33.62
N ALA A 272 6.93 -9.60 -33.31
CA ALA A 272 7.84 -10.19 -34.28
C ALA A 272 7.58 -11.70 -34.36
N VAL A 273 7.71 -12.31 -35.54
CA VAL A 273 7.64 -13.77 -35.65
C VAL A 273 8.88 -14.35 -34.96
N TYR A 274 8.67 -15.16 -33.93
CA TYR A 274 9.74 -15.80 -33.16
C TYR A 274 10.08 -17.18 -33.73
N GLN A 275 9.07 -18.02 -33.93
CA GLN A 275 9.26 -19.39 -34.41
C GLN A 275 8.02 -19.90 -35.15
N VAL A 276 8.23 -20.78 -36.13
CA VAL A 276 7.17 -21.51 -36.81
C VAL A 276 7.33 -23.00 -36.51
N ARG A 277 6.25 -23.65 -36.05
CA ARG A 277 6.25 -25.09 -35.71
C ARG A 277 5.03 -25.79 -36.29
N SER A 278 5.18 -27.06 -36.65
CA SER A 278 4.06 -27.92 -37.06
C SER A 278 3.50 -28.66 -35.85
N VAL A 279 2.21 -28.48 -35.55
CA VAL A 279 1.50 -29.12 -34.45
C VAL A 279 0.37 -29.98 -35.01
N GLU A 280 0.25 -31.22 -34.53
CA GLU A 280 -0.89 -32.07 -34.87
C GLU A 280 -2.14 -31.63 -34.10
N HIS A 281 -3.18 -31.27 -34.84
CA HIS A 281 -4.49 -30.91 -34.30
C HIS A 281 -5.57 -31.88 -34.77
N LEU A 282 -6.44 -32.28 -33.85
CA LEU A 282 -7.66 -33.02 -34.18
C LEU A 282 -8.70 -32.04 -34.73
N VAL A 283 -8.92 -32.09 -36.04
CA VAL A 283 -9.90 -31.25 -36.73
C VAL A 283 -11.11 -32.10 -37.11
N ILE A 284 -12.32 -31.55 -36.91
CA ILE A 284 -13.55 -32.19 -37.37
C ILE A 284 -13.73 -31.87 -38.86
N GLU A 285 -13.77 -32.91 -39.68
CA GLU A 285 -13.99 -32.75 -41.11
C GLU A 285 -15.46 -32.37 -41.37
N ARG A 286 -15.68 -31.16 -41.89
CA ARG A 286 -17.03 -30.58 -42.04
C ARG A 286 -17.99 -31.43 -42.89
N LEU A 287 -17.48 -32.24 -43.81
CA LEU A 287 -18.29 -33.06 -44.72
C LEU A 287 -18.66 -34.42 -44.13
N THR A 288 -17.84 -34.98 -43.24
CA THR A 288 -18.03 -36.34 -42.70
C THR A 288 -18.36 -36.35 -41.21
N GLY A 289 -18.18 -35.21 -40.51
CA GLY A 289 -18.34 -35.11 -39.06
C GLY A 289 -17.28 -35.86 -38.25
N GLN A 290 -16.31 -36.51 -38.91
CA GLN A 290 -15.30 -37.34 -38.25
C GLN A 290 -14.10 -36.50 -37.79
N ARG A 291 -13.54 -36.86 -36.63
CA ARG A 291 -12.28 -36.27 -36.14
C ARG A 291 -11.10 -36.84 -36.92
N LYS A 292 -10.31 -35.99 -37.55
CA LYS A 292 -9.08 -36.36 -38.26
C LYS A 292 -7.90 -35.57 -37.68
N SER A 293 -6.76 -36.23 -37.47
CA SER A 293 -5.50 -35.54 -37.15
C SER A 293 -5.00 -34.82 -38.41
N ARG A 294 -4.69 -33.54 -38.30
CA ARG A 294 -4.05 -32.73 -39.34
C ARG A 294 -2.87 -31.98 -38.75
N GLN A 295 -1.76 -31.92 -39.46
CA GLN A 295 -0.66 -31.04 -39.12
C GLN A 295 -1.04 -29.60 -39.48
N VAL A 296 -1.00 -28.73 -38.48
CA VAL A 296 -1.26 -27.30 -38.60
C VAL A 296 0.04 -26.55 -38.32
N THR A 297 0.33 -25.55 -39.14
CA THR A 297 1.49 -24.68 -38.93
C THR A 297 1.09 -23.60 -37.94
N VAL A 298 1.80 -23.52 -36.82
CA VAL A 298 1.58 -22.57 -35.73
C VAL A 298 2.76 -21.61 -35.66
N THR A 299 2.48 -20.31 -35.66
CA THR A 299 3.49 -19.25 -35.51
C THR A 299 3.48 -18.73 -34.08
N ASP A 300 4.62 -18.84 -33.40
CA ASP A 300 4.87 -18.19 -32.12
C ASP A 300 5.41 -16.79 -32.38
N HIS A 301 4.92 -15.80 -31.64
CA HIS A 301 5.27 -14.39 -31.78
C HIS A 301 6.04 -13.92 -30.54
N GLU A 302 7.14 -13.19 -30.74
CA GLU A 302 7.77 -12.41 -29.69
C GLU A 302 7.05 -11.07 -29.60
N VAL A 303 6.41 -10.82 -28.46
CA VAL A 303 5.69 -9.60 -28.18
C VAL A 303 6.57 -8.73 -27.29
N SER A 304 6.98 -7.58 -27.81
CA SER A 304 7.68 -6.53 -27.08
C SER A 304 6.73 -5.37 -26.78
N GLN A 305 6.70 -4.92 -25.54
CA GLN A 305 5.87 -3.83 -25.05
C GLN A 305 6.74 -2.77 -24.41
N ASP A 306 6.66 -1.55 -24.92
CA ASP A 306 7.36 -0.38 -24.41
C ASP A 306 6.47 0.33 -23.40
N PHE A 307 7.02 0.64 -22.23
CA PHE A 307 6.34 1.27 -21.12
C PHE A 307 7.05 2.56 -20.73
N GLU A 308 6.27 3.55 -20.32
CA GLU A 308 6.72 4.82 -19.75
C GLU A 308 6.11 5.01 -18.37
N CYS A 309 6.93 5.39 -17.40
CA CYS A 309 6.42 5.80 -16.09
C CYS A 309 5.89 7.23 -16.15
N LYS A 310 4.67 7.48 -15.67
CA LYS A 310 4.09 8.83 -15.64
C LYS A 310 4.81 9.76 -14.66
N ASP A 311 5.39 9.20 -13.59
CA ASP A 311 5.98 9.97 -12.51
C ASP A 311 7.43 10.35 -12.84
N CYS A 312 8.28 9.36 -13.17
CA CYS A 312 9.71 9.58 -13.43
C CYS A 312 10.10 9.62 -14.92
N ARG A 313 9.13 9.44 -15.85
CA ARG A 313 9.35 9.39 -17.31
C ARG A 313 10.37 8.34 -17.78
N HIS A 314 10.67 7.36 -16.93
CA HIS A 314 11.56 6.26 -17.29
C HIS A 314 10.89 5.36 -18.33
N LEU A 315 11.63 5.02 -19.38
CA LEU A 315 11.20 4.15 -20.47
C LEU A 315 11.86 2.77 -20.32
N TRP A 316 11.07 1.71 -20.43
CA TRP A 316 11.60 0.33 -20.44
C TRP A 316 10.76 -0.58 -21.32
N THR A 317 11.37 -1.67 -21.77
CA THR A 317 10.76 -2.64 -22.68
C THR A 317 10.56 -3.97 -21.97
N ARG A 318 9.45 -4.66 -22.25
CA ARG A 318 9.20 -6.03 -21.79
C ARG A 318 8.88 -6.94 -22.96
N GLY A 319 9.53 -8.09 -23.01
CA GLY A 319 9.30 -9.13 -24.00
C GLY A 319 8.61 -10.35 -23.38
N TYR A 320 7.67 -10.97 -24.10
CA TYR A 320 7.22 -12.33 -23.83
C TYR A 320 6.91 -13.07 -25.14
N ILE A 321 6.97 -14.40 -25.11
CA ILE A 321 6.63 -15.23 -26.26
C ILE A 321 5.13 -15.57 -26.19
N ALA A 322 4.34 -15.01 -27.10
CA ALA A 322 2.97 -15.39 -27.33
C ALA A 322 2.93 -16.63 -28.23
N ARG A 323 2.44 -17.74 -27.69
CA ARG A 323 2.27 -18.96 -28.49
C ARG A 323 1.03 -18.82 -29.35
N GLY A 324 1.18 -19.02 -30.66
CA GLY A 324 0.03 -19.16 -31.56
C GLY A 324 -0.78 -20.39 -31.17
N PHE A 325 -2.10 -20.31 -31.28
CA PHE A 325 -3.03 -21.42 -31.06
C PHE A 325 -3.69 -21.82 -32.36
#